data_AF-A0A7C1AKX1-F1
#
_entry.id   AF-A0A7C1AKX1-F1
#
_cell.length_a   1.000
_cell.length_b   1.000
_cell.length_c   1.000
_cell.angle_alpha   90.00
_cell.angle_beta   90.00
_cell.angle_gamma   90.00
#
_symmetry.space_group_name_H-M   'P 1'
#
loop_
_entity.id
_entity.type
_entity.pdbx_description
1 polymer ?
#
loop_
_entity_poly.entity_id
_entity_poly.type
_entity_poly.pdbx_seq_one_letter_code
_entity_poly.pdbx_strand_id
1 'polypeptide(L)'
;MAKHNGPTGSKDAAAGNGAPAQAKQHPTPMLDELEGGPWPSFVTGLKRLRDSKDKQYAPMMNDLLGQLEHSYEEKLGFWKGGVVSVYGYGGGIIPRFSHLPEEFPESKEFHTLRIMPPAGFHYDTKIMRKMCDIWEEYGSGLIA
;
A
#
# COMPACT_ATOMS: atom_id res chain seq x y z
N MET A 1 -21.16 36.85 -50.26
CA MET A 1 -19.98 37.57 -49.74
C MET A 1 -19.39 36.74 -48.62
N ALA A 2 -18.21 36.16 -48.84
CA ALA A 2 -17.59 35.13 -48.02
C ALA A 2 -17.04 35.65 -46.69
N LYS A 3 -16.99 34.79 -45.66
CA LYS A 3 -15.91 34.76 -44.65
C LYS A 3 -15.65 33.32 -44.17
N HIS A 4 -14.58 32.74 -44.70
CA HIS A 4 -13.71 31.78 -44.00
C HIS A 4 -12.99 32.50 -42.85
N ASN A 5 -12.80 31.83 -41.71
CA ASN A 5 -11.51 31.65 -41.05
C ASN A 5 -11.72 31.07 -39.63
N GLY A 6 -11.22 29.87 -39.40
CA GLY A 6 -10.72 29.48 -38.08
C GLY A 6 -9.30 30.01 -37.88
N PRO A 7 -8.85 30.07 -36.62
CA PRO A 7 -7.52 29.57 -36.25
C PRO A 7 -7.63 28.63 -35.02
N THR A 8 -7.08 27.41 -34.99
CA THR A 8 -5.67 26.97 -34.80
C THR A 8 -4.95 27.54 -33.58
N GLY A 9 -4.60 26.64 -32.65
CA GLY A 9 -3.63 26.83 -31.54
C GLY A 9 -4.31 27.26 -30.23
N SER A 10 -3.97 26.77 -29.03
CA SER A 10 -2.79 26.06 -28.56
C SER A 10 -3.17 25.24 -27.32
N LYS A 11 -2.55 24.08 -27.17
CA LYS A 11 -2.42 23.38 -25.89
C LYS A 11 -1.81 24.34 -24.89
N ASP A 12 -2.31 24.37 -23.66
CA ASP A 12 -1.46 24.48 -22.48
C ASP A 12 -2.12 23.67 -21.36
N ALA A 13 -1.54 22.49 -21.17
CA ALA A 13 -1.74 21.67 -20.01
C ALA A 13 -1.09 22.39 -18.82
N ALA A 14 -1.91 22.93 -17.93
CA ALA A 14 -1.50 23.10 -16.55
C ALA A 14 -2.02 21.89 -15.78
N ALA A 15 -1.39 20.73 -15.99
CA ALA A 15 -1.43 19.66 -15.01
C ALA A 15 -0.71 20.22 -13.77
N GLY A 16 -1.48 20.83 -12.88
CA GLY A 16 -0.98 21.18 -11.57
C GLY A 16 -0.53 19.89 -10.90
N ASN A 17 0.79 19.75 -10.72
CA ASN A 17 1.37 18.82 -9.78
C ASN A 17 0.89 19.23 -8.37
N GLY A 18 -0.35 18.86 -8.05
CA GLY A 18 -0.79 18.79 -6.67
C GLY A 18 -0.07 17.61 -6.06
N ALA A 19 0.83 17.89 -5.10
CA ALA A 19 1.22 16.86 -4.14
C ALA A 19 -0.05 16.16 -3.64
N PRO A 20 -0.08 14.82 -3.51
CA PRO A 20 -1.26 14.13 -3.05
C PRO A 20 -1.69 14.76 -1.73
N ALA A 21 -2.94 15.25 -1.69
CA ALA A 21 -3.52 15.76 -0.45
C ALA A 21 -3.37 14.66 0.60
N GLN A 22 -2.76 15.01 1.73
CA GLN A 22 -2.47 14.04 2.79
C GLN A 22 -3.80 13.41 3.23
N ALA A 23 -4.03 12.15 2.87
CA ALA A 23 -5.25 11.45 3.20
C ALA A 23 -5.45 11.50 4.72
N LYS A 24 -6.67 11.83 5.14
CA LYS A 24 -7.00 11.88 6.57
C LYS A 24 -6.73 10.50 7.17
N GLN A 25 -6.02 10.47 8.30
CA GLN A 25 -5.74 9.21 8.98
C GLN A 25 -7.04 8.54 9.42
N HIS A 26 -7.15 7.23 9.19
CA HIS A 26 -8.29 6.46 9.68
C HIS A 26 -8.19 6.30 11.20
N PRO A 27 -9.27 6.52 11.96
CA PRO A 27 -9.29 6.23 13.38
C PRO A 27 -9.19 4.72 13.61
N THR A 28 -8.43 4.30 14.63
CA THR A 28 -8.18 2.88 14.92
C THR A 28 -8.34 2.53 16.40
N PRO A 29 -9.46 2.88 17.06
CA PRO A 29 -9.58 2.78 18.51
C PRO A 29 -9.40 1.35 19.07
N MET A 30 -9.86 0.31 18.38
CA MET A 30 -9.66 -1.07 18.83
C MET A 30 -8.21 -1.53 18.64
N LEU A 31 -7.56 -1.15 17.53
CA LEU A 31 -6.15 -1.45 17.32
C LEU A 31 -5.23 -0.66 18.25
N ASP A 32 -5.63 0.55 18.67
CA ASP A 32 -4.86 1.40 19.61
C ASP A 32 -4.62 0.68 20.95
N GLU A 33 -5.60 -0.10 21.42
CA GLU A 33 -5.47 -0.92 22.63
C GLU A 33 -4.38 -2.00 22.52
N LEU A 34 -4.04 -2.42 21.29
CA LEU A 34 -3.01 -3.43 21.04
C LEU A 34 -1.58 -2.86 21.04
N GLU A 35 -1.40 -1.57 21.26
CA GLU A 35 -0.08 -0.97 21.50
C GLU A 35 0.38 -1.07 22.95
N GLY A 36 -0.55 -1.37 23.86
CA GLY A 36 -0.24 -1.57 25.26
C GLY A 36 0.52 -2.87 25.55
N GLY A 37 1.09 -2.95 26.75
CA GLY A 37 1.79 -4.13 27.24
C GLY A 37 3.27 -4.21 26.82
N PRO A 38 4.00 -5.23 27.31
CA PRO A 38 5.45 -5.33 27.11
C PRO A 38 5.86 -5.99 25.78
N TRP A 39 4.94 -6.62 25.05
CA TRP A 39 5.25 -7.33 23.81
C TRP A 39 5.36 -6.35 22.62
N PRO A 40 6.32 -6.52 21.69
CA PRO A 40 6.41 -5.66 20.51
C PRO A 40 5.12 -5.69 19.68
N SER A 41 4.38 -4.58 19.68
CA SER A 41 3.11 -4.47 18.98
C SER A 41 3.30 -4.39 17.47
N PHE A 42 2.57 -5.23 16.73
CA PHE A 42 2.50 -5.11 15.29
C PHE A 42 1.78 -3.83 14.86
N VAL A 43 0.82 -3.33 15.65
CA VAL A 43 0.09 -2.08 15.37
C VAL A 43 1.05 -0.89 15.40
N THR A 44 1.93 -0.82 16.39
CA THR A 44 3.00 0.21 16.43
C THR A 44 3.88 0.16 15.19
N GLY A 45 4.22 -1.04 14.70
CA GLY A 45 4.99 -1.21 13.46
C GLY A 45 4.25 -0.72 12.21
N LEU A 46 2.95 -1.04 12.10
CA LEU A 46 2.10 -0.58 11.00
C LEU A 46 1.89 0.94 11.03
N LYS A 47 1.64 1.52 12.20
CA LYS A 47 1.52 2.98 12.36
C LYS A 47 2.81 3.69 12.03
N ARG A 48 3.97 3.13 12.39
CA ARG A 48 5.26 3.67 11.96
C ARG A 48 5.37 3.75 10.44
N LEU A 49 4.91 2.72 9.71
CA LEU A 49 4.91 2.74 8.24
C LEU A 49 3.91 3.76 7.67
N ARG A 50 2.71 3.87 8.25
CA ARG A 50 1.71 4.90 7.93
C ARG A 50 2.25 6.32 8.15
N ASP A 51 3.01 6.52 9.22
CA ASP A 51 3.48 7.84 9.66
C ASP A 51 4.80 8.27 8.98
N SER A 52 5.40 7.42 8.15
CA SER A 52 6.52 7.74 7.26
C SER A 52 6.07 8.63 6.10
N LYS A 53 5.77 9.90 6.38
CA LYS A 53 5.15 10.85 5.42
C LYS A 53 5.95 11.09 4.13
N ASP A 54 7.24 10.78 4.12
CA ASP A 54 8.13 10.86 2.97
C ASP A 54 8.09 9.61 2.06
N LYS A 55 7.37 8.57 2.48
CA LYS A 55 7.34 7.28 1.78
C LYS A 55 6.03 7.11 1.02
N GLN A 56 6.14 6.67 -0.23
CA GLN A 56 4.99 6.48 -1.13
C GLN A 56 3.98 5.44 -0.63
N TYR A 57 4.40 4.50 0.21
CA TYR A 57 3.53 3.45 0.76
C TYR A 57 2.68 3.92 1.94
N ALA A 58 2.95 5.10 2.52
CA ALA A 58 2.26 5.59 3.70
C ALA A 58 0.71 5.67 3.56
N PRO A 59 0.15 6.14 2.42
CA PRO A 59 -1.30 6.12 2.20
C PRO A 59 -1.88 4.70 2.16
N MET A 60 -1.21 3.75 1.51
CA MET A 60 -1.62 2.34 1.50
C MET A 60 -1.64 1.74 2.91
N MET A 61 -0.66 2.09 3.75
CA MET A 61 -0.61 1.62 5.14
C MET A 61 -1.66 2.29 6.03
N ASN A 62 -2.06 3.53 5.73
CA ASN A 62 -3.19 4.18 6.36
C ASN A 62 -4.48 3.39 6.10
N ASP A 63 -4.75 3.10 4.83
CA ASP A 63 -5.94 2.36 4.40
C ASP A 63 -5.95 0.92 4.90
N LEU A 64 -4.78 0.25 4.94
CA LEU A 64 -4.65 -1.07 5.53
C LEU A 64 -5.05 -1.07 7.02
N LEU A 65 -4.62 -0.07 7.79
CA LEU A 65 -4.99 0.08 9.20
C LEU A 65 -6.49 0.36 9.36
N GLY A 66 -7.07 1.21 8.52
CA GLY A 66 -8.51 1.47 8.53
C GLY A 66 -9.33 0.21 8.22
N GLN A 67 -8.94 -0.57 7.21
CA GLN A 67 -9.62 -1.82 6.88
C GLN A 67 -9.42 -2.89 7.96
N LEU A 68 -8.25 -2.92 8.61
CA LEU A 68 -8.01 -3.82 9.72
C LEU A 68 -8.87 -3.45 10.93
N GLU A 69 -9.01 -2.17 11.26
CA GLU A 69 -9.94 -1.69 12.29
C GLU A 69 -11.37 -2.13 11.99
N HIS A 70 -11.84 -1.89 10.75
CA HIS A 70 -13.17 -2.33 10.34
C HIS A 70 -13.35 -3.85 10.47
N SER A 71 -12.30 -4.63 10.20
CA SER A 71 -12.31 -6.08 10.42
C SER A 71 -12.44 -6.45 11.91
N TYR A 72 -11.90 -5.64 12.83
CA TYR A 72 -12.06 -5.82 14.28
C TYR A 72 -13.48 -5.48 14.76
N GLU A 73 -14.08 -4.43 14.20
CA GLU A 73 -15.47 -4.03 14.50
C GLU A 73 -16.46 -5.13 14.07
N GLU A 74 -16.35 -5.58 12.82
CA GLU A 74 -17.29 -6.52 12.20
C GLU A 74 -16.95 -8.01 12.46
N LYS A 75 -15.73 -8.31 12.90
CA LYS A 75 -15.22 -9.66 13.16
C LYS A 75 -15.28 -10.56 11.93
N LEU A 76 -15.02 -9.98 10.76
CA LEU A 76 -15.01 -10.64 9.45
C LEU A 76 -13.76 -10.28 8.66
N GLY A 77 -13.40 -11.13 7.69
CA GLY A 77 -12.31 -10.86 6.77
C GLY A 77 -12.80 -10.14 5.51
N PHE A 78 -12.24 -8.97 5.20
CA PHE A 78 -12.62 -8.13 4.06
C PHE A 78 -11.68 -8.26 2.84
N TRP A 79 -11.12 -9.45 2.62
CA TRP A 79 -10.23 -9.73 1.50
C TRP A 79 -10.79 -10.80 0.57
N LYS A 80 -10.82 -10.51 -0.73
CA LYS A 80 -11.07 -11.51 -1.78
C LYS A 80 -9.76 -11.95 -2.43
N GLY A 81 -9.73 -13.22 -2.84
CA GLY A 81 -8.67 -13.74 -3.69
C GLY A 81 -8.78 -13.28 -5.14
N GLY A 82 -7.80 -13.66 -5.96
CA GLY A 82 -7.83 -13.48 -7.40
C GLY A 82 -6.65 -14.19 -8.06
N VAL A 83 -6.29 -13.76 -9.27
CA VAL A 83 -5.17 -14.31 -10.02
C VAL A 83 -4.31 -13.19 -10.57
N VAL A 84 -3.06 -13.14 -10.15
CA VAL A 84 -2.01 -12.23 -10.62
C VAL A 84 -0.70 -13.03 -10.59
N SER A 85 0.14 -12.87 -11.62
CA SER A 85 1.46 -13.49 -11.69
C SER A 85 2.41 -12.66 -12.57
N VAL A 86 3.67 -13.07 -12.63
CA VAL A 86 4.66 -12.55 -13.57
C VAL A 86 4.81 -13.50 -14.76
N TYR A 87 5.18 -12.96 -15.93
CA TYR A 87 5.39 -13.78 -17.13
C TYR A 87 6.40 -14.90 -16.88
N GLY A 88 6.06 -16.12 -17.31
CA GLY A 88 6.88 -17.31 -17.15
C GLY A 88 6.69 -18.06 -15.83
N TYR A 89 5.95 -17.51 -14.86
CA TYR A 89 5.69 -18.17 -13.58
C TYR A 89 4.18 -18.34 -13.34
N GLY A 90 3.79 -19.51 -12.82
CA GLY A 90 2.40 -19.83 -12.46
C GLY A 90 2.06 -19.60 -10.98
N GLY A 91 3.01 -19.11 -10.18
CA GLY A 91 2.84 -18.91 -8.75
C GLY A 91 3.95 -18.06 -8.14
N GLY A 92 3.83 -17.77 -6.85
CA GLY A 92 4.75 -16.91 -6.10
C GLY A 92 4.13 -15.58 -5.65
N ILE A 93 3.02 -15.16 -6.28
CA ILE A 93 2.21 -14.01 -5.85
C ILE A 93 0.89 -14.53 -5.28
N ILE A 94 0.52 -14.06 -4.08
CA ILE A 94 -0.80 -14.26 -3.50
C ILE A 94 -1.58 -12.96 -3.65
N PRO A 95 -2.43 -12.84 -4.69
CA PRO A 95 -3.23 -11.65 -4.87
C PRO A 95 -4.34 -11.57 -3.82
N ARG A 96 -4.49 -10.38 -3.26
CA ARG A 96 -5.58 -9.98 -2.39
C ARG A 96 -6.12 -8.64 -2.84
N PHE A 97 -7.44 -8.57 -2.91
CA PHE A 97 -8.19 -7.37 -3.24
C PHE A 97 -9.14 -7.06 -2.09
N SER A 98 -9.33 -5.79 -1.79
CA SER A 98 -10.26 -5.38 -0.74
C SER A 98 -11.72 -5.63 -1.17
N HIS A 99 -12.57 -6.01 -0.22
CA HIS A 99 -14.02 -5.96 -0.35
C HIS A 99 -14.58 -4.53 -0.22
N LEU A 100 -13.78 -3.59 0.28
CA LEU A 100 -14.15 -2.20 0.57
C LEU A 100 -13.24 -1.22 -0.21
N PRO A 101 -13.12 -1.36 -1.55
CA PRO A 101 -12.16 -0.57 -2.33
C PRO A 101 -12.53 0.91 -2.46
N GLU A 102 -13.77 1.29 -2.19
CA GLU A 102 -14.21 2.69 -2.19
C GLU A 102 -13.83 3.41 -0.88
N GLU A 103 -13.86 2.68 0.25
CA GLU A 103 -13.50 3.19 1.58
C GLU A 103 -11.98 3.20 1.78
N PHE A 104 -11.29 2.20 1.22
CA PHE A 104 -9.83 2.00 1.33
C PHE A 104 -9.17 1.91 -0.06
N PRO A 105 -9.20 2.99 -0.87
CA PRO A 105 -8.75 2.97 -2.25
C PRO A 105 -7.25 2.72 -2.43
N GLU A 106 -6.41 3.14 -1.49
CA GLU A 106 -4.95 2.97 -1.56
C GLU A 106 -4.53 1.53 -1.27
N SER A 107 -5.33 0.78 -0.49
CA SER A 107 -5.13 -0.64 -0.21
C SER A 107 -6.14 -1.55 -0.94
N LYS A 108 -6.78 -1.06 -2.02
CA LYS A 108 -7.73 -1.87 -2.83
C LYS A 108 -7.09 -3.15 -3.38
N GLU A 109 -5.78 -3.14 -3.60
CA GLU A 109 -4.94 -4.25 -4.01
C GLU A 109 -3.76 -4.36 -3.03
N PHE A 110 -3.60 -5.51 -2.38
CA PHE A 110 -2.56 -5.71 -1.36
C PHE A 110 -1.94 -7.10 -1.48
N HIS A 111 -1.11 -7.28 -2.51
CA HIS A 111 -0.61 -8.59 -2.89
C HIS A 111 0.64 -8.99 -2.10
N THR A 112 0.72 -10.26 -1.70
CA THR A 112 1.91 -10.81 -1.05
C THR A 112 2.82 -11.48 -2.08
N LEU A 113 4.10 -11.11 -2.09
CA LEU A 113 5.12 -11.76 -2.91
C LEU A 113 5.91 -12.74 -2.04
N ARG A 114 6.12 -13.96 -2.52
CA ARG A 114 6.97 -14.96 -1.86
C ARG A 114 8.35 -14.94 -2.48
N ILE A 115 9.32 -14.44 -1.74
CA ILE A 115 10.74 -14.43 -2.13
C ILE A 115 11.42 -15.64 -1.47
N MET A 116 12.17 -16.41 -2.26
CA MET A 116 12.88 -17.59 -1.78
C MET A 116 13.97 -17.19 -0.77
N PRO A 117 13.93 -17.68 0.48
CA PRO A 117 14.97 -17.41 1.45
C PRO A 117 16.24 -18.22 1.17
N PRO A 118 17.42 -17.78 1.64
CA PRO A 118 18.62 -18.60 1.65
C PRO A 118 18.46 -19.78 2.62
N ALA A 119 19.25 -20.83 2.39
CA ALA A 119 19.27 -22.00 3.27
C ALA A 119 19.55 -21.60 4.73
N GLY A 120 18.66 -22.01 5.64
CA GLY A 120 18.77 -21.70 7.06
C GLY A 120 18.57 -20.23 7.43
N PHE A 121 18.02 -19.39 6.53
CA PHE A 121 17.73 -17.97 6.81
C PHE A 121 18.95 -17.14 7.25
N HIS A 122 20.14 -17.49 6.78
CA HIS A 122 21.34 -16.69 7.03
C HIS A 122 21.47 -15.58 5.98
N TYR A 123 21.51 -14.35 6.46
CA TYR A 123 21.57 -13.16 5.62
C TYR A 123 22.75 -12.28 5.98
N ASP A 124 23.36 -11.67 4.98
CA ASP A 124 24.21 -10.50 5.19
C ASP A 124 23.35 -9.22 5.21
N THR A 125 23.86 -8.18 5.87
CA THR A 125 23.12 -6.92 6.00
C THR A 125 23.03 -6.13 4.69
N LYS A 126 23.84 -6.44 3.67
CA LYS A 126 23.78 -5.79 2.36
C LYS A 126 22.58 -6.30 1.56
N ILE A 127 22.32 -7.60 1.57
CA ILE A 127 21.17 -8.24 0.94
C ILE A 127 19.87 -7.79 1.63
N MET A 128 19.85 -7.74 2.97
CA MET A 128 18.70 -7.22 3.72
C MET A 128 18.33 -5.80 3.33
N ARG A 129 19.30 -4.88 3.36
CA ARG A 129 19.04 -3.49 2.97
C ARG A 129 18.57 -3.38 1.53
N LYS A 130 19.20 -4.11 0.60
CA LYS A 130 18.78 -4.12 -0.80
C LYS A 130 17.33 -4.59 -0.97
N MET A 131 16.89 -5.59 -0.21
CA MET A 131 15.49 -6.03 -0.25
C MET A 131 14.54 -4.97 0.31
N CYS A 132 14.91 -4.29 1.41
CA CYS A 132 14.14 -3.17 1.93
C CYS A 132 14.04 -2.04 0.90
N ASP A 133 15.16 -1.63 0.28
CA ASP A 133 15.19 -0.53 -0.70
C ASP A 133 14.21 -0.81 -1.87
N ILE A 134 14.23 -2.04 -2.40
CA ILE A 134 13.31 -2.45 -3.47
C ILE A 134 11.87 -2.45 -2.96
N TRP A 135 11.61 -2.98 -1.76
CA TRP A 135 10.25 -3.08 -1.24
C TRP A 135 9.66 -1.73 -0.83
N GLU A 136 10.48 -0.78 -0.40
CA GLU A 136 10.06 0.61 -0.18
C GLU A 136 9.73 1.34 -1.50
N GLU A 137 10.40 0.98 -2.60
CA GLU A 137 10.16 1.55 -3.92
C GLU A 137 8.90 0.99 -4.61
N TYR A 138 8.59 -0.29 -4.43
CA TYR A 138 7.53 -0.97 -5.20
C TYR A 138 6.39 -1.55 -4.35
N GLY A 139 6.56 -1.65 -3.05
CA GLY A 139 5.64 -2.33 -2.14
C GLY A 139 5.07 -1.44 -1.06
N SER A 140 4.54 -2.09 -0.03
CA SER A 140 3.88 -1.43 1.10
C SER A 140 4.84 -1.03 2.23
N GLY A 141 6.13 -1.39 2.13
CA GLY A 141 7.09 -1.31 3.24
C GLY A 141 6.85 -2.33 4.36
N LEU A 142 5.72 -3.05 4.35
CA LEU A 142 5.43 -4.15 5.29
C LEU A 142 6.12 -5.43 4.82
N ILE A 143 6.98 -5.98 5.67
CA ILE A 143 7.61 -7.29 5.47
C ILE A 143 7.10 -8.22 6.57
N ALA A 144 6.64 -9.43 6.21
CA ALA A 144 6.03 -10.42 7.09
C ALA A 144 6.54 -11.83 6.78
#